data_AF-A0A2D4IGS9-F1
#
_entry.id   AF-A0A2D4IGS9-F1
#
_cell.length_a   1.000
_cell.length_b   1.000
_cell.length_c   1.000
_cell.angle_alpha   90.00
_cell.angle_beta   90.00
_cell.angle_gamma   90.00
#
_symmetry.space_group_name_H-M   'P 1'
#
loop_
_entity.id
_entity.type
_entity.pdbx_description
1 polymer ?
#
loop_
_entity_poly.entity_id
_entity_poly.type
_entity_poly.pdbx_seq_one_letter_code
_entity_poly.pdbx_strand_id
1 'polypeptide(L)'
;MFEQNLQVATQISEDLKIKVLHLCLQQMSSFLNRYKEEAHLYKEEHLRNRQYHPCYVQYMVAIINNCQTFKESIISLKKKYLPPMMEEMLISSHACIDAVLDDIAKEGCSSLLDEVFIDLEPHLSELMTKKWLGASNAVDTICVTVEDYFNDFARIKKPCKKKMTVECHRRVVMEYIKAIMLKRITFKNAEERKEGAERMNREAKQFRFLFKKLAAGSGEDTEGLCDVIEAIAEVFKLTDPSLLYLEISTLVSKHPDIRDDHIAA
;
A
#
# COMPACT_ATOMS: atom_id res chain seq x y z
N MET A 1 26.24 18.68 -8.60
CA MET A 1 26.92 18.23 -9.84
C MET A 1 26.20 18.71 -11.10
N PHE A 2 24.97 18.26 -11.42
CA PHE A 2 24.25 18.74 -12.63
C PHE A 2 24.07 20.25 -12.70
N GLU A 3 23.67 20.89 -11.59
CA GLU A 3 23.48 22.34 -11.57
C GLU A 3 24.79 23.12 -11.83
N GLN A 4 25.93 22.64 -11.33
CA GLN A 4 27.24 23.27 -11.57
C GLN A 4 27.62 23.18 -13.05
N ASN A 5 27.43 22.01 -13.68
CA ASN A 5 27.70 21.84 -15.12
C ASN A 5 26.79 22.73 -15.97
N LEU A 6 25.51 22.85 -15.60
CA LEU A 6 24.57 23.73 -16.29
C LEU A 6 24.91 25.21 -16.11
N GLN A 7 25.36 25.63 -14.92
CA GLN A 7 25.82 27.00 -14.69
C GLN A 7 26.99 27.37 -15.60
N VAL A 8 27.97 26.47 -15.75
CA VAL A 8 29.11 26.69 -16.67
C VAL A 8 28.63 26.75 -18.12
N ALA A 9 27.76 25.82 -18.54
CA ALA A 9 27.23 25.80 -19.90
C ALA A 9 26.48 27.08 -20.28
N THR A 10 25.70 27.65 -19.36
CA THR A 10 24.98 28.93 -19.55
C THR A 10 25.92 30.10 -19.85
N GLN A 11 27.15 30.10 -19.31
CA GLN A 11 28.12 31.17 -19.57
C GLN A 11 28.76 31.07 -20.97
N ILE A 12 28.63 29.94 -21.65
CA ILE A 12 29.27 29.68 -22.94
C ILE A 12 28.30 29.95 -24.09
N SER A 13 27.16 29.24 -24.13
CA SER A 13 26.12 29.47 -25.16
C SER A 13 24.79 28.81 -24.79
N GLU A 14 23.71 29.33 -25.37
CA GLU A 14 22.36 28.78 -25.23
C GLU A 14 22.24 27.35 -25.78
N ASP A 15 22.84 27.09 -26.95
CA ASP A 15 22.86 25.76 -27.56
C ASP A 15 23.59 24.73 -26.67
N LEU A 16 24.75 25.10 -26.10
CA LEU A 16 25.48 24.22 -25.20
C LEU A 16 24.69 23.92 -23.93
N LYS A 17 24.05 24.94 -23.33
CA LYS A 17 23.18 24.77 -22.16
C LYS A 17 22.08 23.74 -22.41
N ILE A 18 21.40 23.82 -23.55
CA ILE A 18 20.31 22.88 -23.90
C ILE A 18 20.85 21.45 -24.10
N LYS A 19 21.99 21.30 -24.78
CA LYS A 19 22.64 19.98 -24.97
C LYS A 19 23.08 19.37 -23.63
N VAL A 20 23.67 20.17 -22.74
CA VAL A 20 24.08 19.72 -21.40
C VAL A 20 22.87 19.31 -20.57
N LEU A 21 21.76 20.07 -20.63
CA LEU A 21 20.51 19.72 -19.95
C LEU A 21 19.96 18.37 -20.44
N HIS A 22 19.92 18.16 -21.76
CA HIS A 22 19.49 16.89 -22.34
C HIS A 22 20.36 15.72 -21.86
N LEU A 23 21.69 15.88 -21.89
CA LEU A 23 22.62 14.86 -21.39
C LEU A 23 22.41 14.60 -19.89
N CYS A 24 22.20 15.62 -19.06
CA CYS A 24 21.91 15.44 -17.63
C CYS A 24 20.65 14.59 -17.41
N LEU A 25 19.58 14.83 -18.18
CA LEU A 25 18.34 14.04 -18.06
C LEU A 25 18.54 12.59 -18.54
N GLN A 26 19.27 12.37 -19.62
CA GLN A 26 19.63 11.01 -20.07
C GLN A 26 20.44 10.26 -19.01
N GLN A 27 21.45 10.91 -18.42
CA GLN A 27 22.25 10.32 -17.35
C GLN A 27 21.42 10.07 -16.09
N MET A 28 20.47 10.95 -15.76
CA MET A 28 19.51 10.73 -14.67
C MET A 28 18.68 9.48 -14.91
N SER A 29 18.11 9.31 -16.11
CA SER A 29 17.34 8.12 -16.46
C SER A 29 18.17 6.84 -16.31
N SER A 30 19.40 6.83 -16.83
CA SER A 30 20.33 5.70 -16.69
C SER A 30 20.69 5.40 -15.22
N PHE A 31 20.91 6.44 -14.40
CA PHE A 31 21.16 6.28 -12.97
C PHE A 31 19.94 5.68 -12.26
N LEU A 32 18.73 6.18 -12.54
CA LEU A 32 17.52 5.75 -11.85
C LEU A 32 17.14 4.31 -12.16
N ASN A 33 17.40 3.82 -13.37
CA ASN A 33 17.22 2.40 -13.69
C ASN A 33 18.15 1.51 -12.84
N ARG A 34 19.43 1.88 -12.71
CA ARG A 34 20.36 1.17 -11.81
C ARG A 34 19.94 1.30 -10.35
N TYR A 35 19.49 2.48 -9.94
CA TYR A 35 19.00 2.71 -8.58
C TYR A 35 17.80 1.83 -8.25
N LYS A 36 16.89 1.61 -9.22
CA LYS A 36 15.78 0.68 -9.09
C LYS A 36 16.27 -0.76 -8.87
N GLU A 37 17.21 -1.21 -9.70
CA GLU A 37 17.79 -2.56 -9.59
C GLU A 37 18.46 -2.78 -8.22
N GLU A 38 19.27 -1.82 -7.76
CA GLU A 38 19.93 -1.89 -6.46
C GLU A 38 18.93 -1.85 -5.29
N ALA A 39 17.87 -1.04 -5.38
CA ALA A 39 16.81 -1.01 -4.38
C ALA A 39 16.05 -2.35 -4.31
N HIS A 40 15.85 -3.01 -5.46
CA HIS A 40 15.24 -4.33 -5.54
C HIS A 40 16.15 -5.40 -4.93
N LEU A 41 17.44 -5.39 -5.26
CA LEU A 41 18.44 -6.31 -4.68
C LEU A 41 18.51 -6.17 -3.16
N TYR A 42 18.54 -4.92 -2.66
CA TYR A 42 18.54 -4.63 -1.23
C TYR A 42 17.32 -5.24 -0.51
N LYS A 43 16.13 -5.15 -1.12
CA LYS A 43 14.91 -5.83 -0.64
C LYS A 43 15.11 -7.34 -0.61
N GLU A 44 15.53 -7.95 -1.71
CA GLU A 44 15.67 -9.41 -1.80
C GLU A 44 16.65 -9.97 -0.77
N GLU A 45 17.77 -9.28 -0.55
CA GLU A 45 18.76 -9.67 0.45
C GLU A 45 18.21 -9.59 1.87
N HIS A 46 17.44 -8.53 2.19
CA HIS A 46 16.75 -8.41 3.47
C HIS A 46 15.71 -9.51 3.68
N LEU A 47 14.92 -9.84 2.65
CA LEU A 47 13.91 -10.90 2.75
C LEU A 47 14.53 -12.30 2.90
N ARG A 48 15.73 -12.53 2.35
CA ARG A 48 16.48 -13.78 2.58
C ARG A 48 16.92 -13.92 4.03
N ASN A 49 17.39 -12.83 4.63
CA ASN A 49 17.73 -12.80 6.05
C ASN A 49 17.60 -11.37 6.61
N ARG A 50 16.54 -11.16 7.42
CA ARG A 50 16.21 -9.87 8.03
C ARG A 50 17.32 -9.32 8.94
N GLN A 51 18.32 -10.14 9.32
CA GLN A 51 19.48 -9.71 10.11
C GLN A 51 20.55 -9.00 9.27
N TYR A 52 20.56 -9.15 7.95
CA TYR A 52 21.57 -8.53 7.08
C TYR A 52 21.48 -7.01 7.06
N HIS A 53 20.27 -6.47 7.22
CA HIS A 53 20.01 -5.04 7.11
C HIS A 53 19.29 -4.50 8.34
N PRO A 54 20.00 -4.24 9.46
CA PRO A 54 19.40 -3.73 10.69
C PRO A 54 18.66 -2.39 10.53
N CYS A 55 18.97 -1.63 9.47
CA CYS A 55 18.35 -0.34 9.17
C CYS A 55 17.45 -0.37 7.92
N TYR A 56 16.96 -1.56 7.53
CA TYR A 56 16.17 -1.75 6.30
C TYR A 56 15.02 -0.75 6.16
N VAL A 57 14.19 -0.59 7.21
CA VAL A 57 13.06 0.35 7.20
C VAL A 57 13.53 1.78 6.95
N GLN A 58 14.58 2.24 7.64
CA GLN A 58 15.07 3.60 7.50
C GLN A 58 15.61 3.88 6.10
N TYR A 59 16.34 2.92 5.51
CA TYR A 59 16.85 3.03 4.14
C TYR A 59 15.72 3.00 3.10
N MET A 60 14.73 2.12 3.25
CA MET A 60 13.57 2.07 2.36
C MET A 60 12.74 3.36 2.41
N VAL A 61 12.52 3.92 3.61
CA VAL A 61 11.87 5.23 3.77
C VAL A 61 12.68 6.33 3.07
N ALA A 62 14.01 6.29 3.17
CA ALA A 62 14.87 7.24 2.47
C ALA A 62 14.78 7.09 0.94
N ILE A 63 14.79 5.86 0.41
CA ILE A 63 14.61 5.57 -1.02
C ILE A 63 13.28 6.15 -1.54
N ILE A 64 12.17 5.86 -0.85
CA ILE A 64 10.83 6.36 -1.22
C ILE A 64 10.82 7.90 -1.23
N ASN A 65 11.38 8.54 -0.20
CA ASN A 65 11.41 10.00 -0.10
C ASN A 65 12.33 10.65 -1.14
N ASN A 66 13.44 9.98 -1.49
CA ASN A 66 14.35 10.45 -2.53
C ASN A 66 13.65 10.53 -3.88
N CYS A 67 12.72 9.62 -4.18
CA CYS A 67 11.95 9.68 -5.43
C CYS A 67 11.23 11.02 -5.59
N GLN A 68 10.58 11.50 -4.52
CA GLN A 68 9.93 12.81 -4.54
C GLN A 68 10.94 13.95 -4.71
N THR A 69 12.08 13.89 -3.99
CA THR A 69 13.13 14.90 -4.11
C THR A 69 13.74 14.94 -5.51
N PHE A 70 13.88 13.79 -6.19
CA PHE A 70 14.31 13.74 -7.58
C PHE A 70 13.30 14.41 -8.51
N LYS A 71 12.00 14.13 -8.36
CA LYS A 71 10.95 14.78 -9.16
C LYS A 71 10.98 16.30 -9.01
N GLU A 72 10.99 16.79 -7.77
CA GLU A 72 11.05 18.23 -7.47
C GLU A 72 12.32 18.88 -8.06
N SER A 73 13.46 18.19 -7.96
CA SER A 73 14.73 18.67 -8.51
C SER A 73 14.71 18.76 -10.03
N ILE A 74 14.13 17.77 -10.72
CA ILE A 74 14.03 17.76 -12.18
C ILE A 74 13.11 18.87 -12.68
N ILE A 75 11.96 19.07 -12.02
CA ILE A 75 11.03 20.17 -12.33
C ILE A 75 11.75 21.51 -12.17
N SER A 76 12.47 21.71 -11.06
CA SER A 76 13.24 22.93 -10.81
C SER A 76 14.33 23.16 -11.87
N LEU A 77 15.06 22.11 -12.23
CA LEU A 77 16.11 22.13 -13.25
C LEU A 77 15.54 22.54 -14.62
N LYS A 78 14.43 21.93 -15.04
CA LYS A 78 13.76 22.28 -16.31
C LYS A 78 13.30 23.74 -16.29
N LYS A 79 12.60 24.16 -15.24
CA LYS A 79 12.10 25.54 -15.12
C LYS A 79 13.22 26.58 -15.21
N LYS A 80 14.40 26.27 -14.67
CA LYS A 80 15.54 27.20 -14.64
C LYS A 80 16.32 27.26 -15.95
N TYR A 81 16.44 26.15 -16.68
CA TYR A 81 17.37 26.05 -17.82
C TYR A 81 16.71 25.81 -19.18
N LEU A 82 15.41 25.46 -19.23
CA LEU A 82 14.68 25.17 -20.47
C LEU A 82 13.79 26.36 -20.90
N PRO A 83 13.98 26.91 -22.12
CA PRO A 83 13.06 27.90 -22.68
C PRO A 83 11.67 27.30 -22.97
N PRO A 84 10.57 28.07 -22.83
CA PRO A 84 9.20 27.58 -23.05
C PRO A 84 8.98 26.97 -24.45
N MET A 85 9.63 27.53 -25.47
CA MET A 85 9.53 27.06 -26.86
C MET A 85 10.19 25.70 -27.12
N MET A 86 10.93 25.14 -26.16
CA MET A 86 11.64 23.87 -26.29
C MET A 86 11.17 22.83 -25.27
N GLU A 87 10.05 23.09 -24.60
CA GLU A 87 9.52 22.20 -23.57
C GLU A 87 9.15 20.82 -24.14
N GLU A 88 8.57 20.80 -25.35
CA GLU A 88 8.18 19.58 -26.08
C GLU A 88 9.34 18.60 -26.32
N MET A 89 10.56 19.12 -26.50
CA MET A 89 11.74 18.30 -26.81
C MET A 89 12.11 17.34 -25.67
N LEU A 90 11.76 17.68 -24.42
CA LEU A 90 12.16 16.93 -23.22
C LEU A 90 10.98 16.29 -22.49
N ILE A 91 9.76 16.32 -23.05
CA ILE A 91 8.56 15.73 -22.44
C ILE A 91 8.72 14.23 -22.28
N SER A 92 9.19 13.52 -23.31
CA SER A 92 9.32 12.05 -23.29
C SER A 92 10.33 11.58 -22.24
N SER A 93 11.49 12.24 -22.15
CA SER A 93 12.50 11.93 -21.14
C SER A 93 12.00 12.21 -19.73
N HIS A 94 11.24 13.28 -19.54
CA HIS A 94 10.64 13.62 -18.25
C HIS A 94 9.61 12.58 -17.81
N ALA A 95 8.67 12.23 -18.70
CA ALA A 95 7.65 11.23 -18.43
C ALA A 95 8.26 9.85 -18.10
N CYS A 96 9.33 9.47 -18.81
CA CYS A 96 10.07 8.24 -18.51
C CYS A 96 10.71 8.27 -17.12
N ILE A 97 11.37 9.37 -16.75
CA ILE A 97 11.97 9.50 -15.42
C ILE A 97 10.90 9.48 -14.32
N ASP A 98 9.80 10.22 -14.50
CA ASP A 98 8.69 10.26 -13.54
C ASP A 98 8.09 8.87 -13.31
N ALA A 99 7.90 8.09 -14.38
CA ALA A 99 7.40 6.72 -14.31
C ALA A 99 8.36 5.81 -13.52
N VAL A 100 9.66 5.86 -13.81
CA VAL A 100 10.66 5.06 -13.06
C VAL A 100 10.67 5.45 -11.57
N LEU A 101 10.60 6.74 -11.25
CA LEU A 101 10.54 7.21 -9.87
C LEU A 101 9.26 6.79 -9.14
N ASP A 102 8.12 6.79 -9.83
CA ASP A 102 6.86 6.27 -9.29
C ASP A 102 6.92 4.78 -9.02
N ASP A 103 7.52 4.01 -9.94
CA ASP A 103 7.71 2.57 -9.78
C ASP A 103 8.60 2.26 -8.58
N ILE A 104 9.75 2.94 -8.43
CA ILE A 104 10.65 2.75 -7.28
C ILE A 104 9.91 3.07 -5.98
N ALA A 105 9.19 4.20 -5.92
CA ALA A 105 8.45 4.58 -4.72
C ALA A 105 7.33 3.59 -4.38
N LYS A 106 6.59 3.11 -5.39
CA LYS A 106 5.52 2.12 -5.23
C LYS A 106 6.05 0.77 -4.76
N GLU A 107 7.10 0.27 -5.41
CA GLU A 107 7.77 -0.98 -5.02
C GLU A 107 8.36 -0.86 -3.61
N GLY A 108 8.94 0.28 -3.26
CA GLY A 108 9.44 0.56 -1.91
C GLY A 108 8.33 0.52 -0.85
N CYS A 109 7.19 1.17 -1.11
CA CYS A 109 6.03 1.12 -0.21
C CYS A 109 5.48 -0.30 -0.08
N SER A 110 5.35 -1.04 -1.19
CA SER A 110 4.92 -2.44 -1.14
C SER A 110 5.88 -3.29 -0.31
N SER A 111 7.19 -3.06 -0.44
CA SER A 111 8.20 -3.86 0.27
C SER A 111 8.22 -3.60 1.77
N LEU A 112 7.91 -2.37 2.20
CA LEU A 112 7.67 -2.07 3.61
C LEU A 112 6.41 -2.77 4.11
N LEU A 113 5.32 -2.79 3.32
CA LEU A 113 4.12 -3.54 3.69
C LEU A 113 4.39 -5.05 3.73
N ASP A 114 5.20 -5.60 2.83
CA ASP A 114 5.57 -7.02 2.84
C ASP A 114 6.22 -7.40 4.19
N GLU A 115 7.09 -6.55 4.76
CA GLU A 115 7.63 -6.74 6.12
C GLU A 115 6.54 -6.79 7.19
N VAL A 116 5.58 -5.86 7.13
CA VAL A 116 4.44 -5.87 8.07
C VAL A 116 3.69 -7.20 7.97
N PHE A 117 3.36 -7.64 6.76
CA PHE A 117 2.55 -8.84 6.56
C PHE A 117 3.28 -10.14 6.94
N ILE A 118 4.61 -10.18 6.85
CA ILE A 118 5.38 -11.31 7.40
C ILE A 118 5.14 -11.48 8.91
N ASP A 119 5.13 -10.37 9.66
CA ASP A 119 4.92 -10.40 11.11
C ASP A 119 3.43 -10.55 11.49
N LEU A 120 2.51 -10.15 10.60
CA LEU A 120 1.07 -10.37 10.78
C LEU A 120 0.62 -11.80 10.46
N GLU A 121 1.35 -12.53 9.62
CA GLU A 121 0.95 -13.84 9.09
C GLU A 121 0.46 -14.83 10.17
N PRO A 122 1.16 -15.01 11.31
CA PRO A 122 0.69 -15.92 12.36
C PRO A 122 -0.70 -15.54 12.90
N HIS A 123 -0.97 -14.24 13.03
CA HIS A 123 -2.24 -13.73 13.56
C HIS A 123 -3.36 -13.77 12.50
N LEU A 124 -3.03 -13.49 11.24
CA LEU A 124 -3.95 -13.65 10.10
C LEU A 124 -4.35 -15.12 9.91
N SER A 125 -3.40 -16.04 10.10
CA SER A 125 -3.62 -17.48 10.06
C SER A 125 -4.55 -17.99 11.17
N GLU A 126 -4.76 -17.20 12.23
CA GLU A 126 -5.68 -17.55 13.32
C GLU A 126 -7.14 -17.17 13.04
N LEU A 127 -7.40 -16.17 12.20
CA LEU A 127 -8.75 -15.69 11.86
C LEU A 127 -9.65 -16.83 11.36
N MET A 128 -10.95 -16.83 11.63
CA MET A 128 -11.89 -17.84 11.13
C MET A 128 -11.53 -19.30 11.48
N THR A 129 -10.74 -19.51 12.53
CA THR A 129 -10.50 -20.84 13.13
C THR A 129 -11.40 -21.06 14.34
N LYS A 130 -11.42 -22.28 14.89
CA LYS A 130 -12.08 -22.56 16.18
C LYS A 130 -11.51 -21.73 17.33
N LYS A 131 -10.21 -21.41 17.28
CA LYS A 131 -9.56 -20.54 18.27
C LYS A 131 -10.05 -19.10 18.15
N TRP A 132 -10.21 -18.61 16.92
CA TRP A 132 -10.82 -17.31 16.64
C TRP A 132 -12.23 -17.19 17.21
N LEU A 133 -13.06 -18.22 17.08
CA LEU A 133 -14.42 -18.19 17.61
C LEU A 133 -14.48 -18.06 19.15
N GLY A 134 -13.45 -18.54 19.86
CA GLY A 134 -13.32 -18.41 21.30
C GLY A 134 -12.59 -17.13 21.73
N ALA A 135 -11.53 -17.26 22.54
CA ALA A 135 -10.84 -16.13 23.18
C ALA A 135 -9.60 -15.64 22.41
N SER A 136 -9.65 -15.60 21.08
CA SER A 136 -8.54 -15.06 20.28
C SER A 136 -8.39 -13.54 20.45
N ASN A 137 -7.14 -13.07 20.50
CA ASN A 137 -6.75 -11.65 20.46
C ASN A 137 -5.99 -11.31 19.16
N ALA A 138 -6.20 -12.10 18.09
CA ALA A 138 -5.47 -11.96 16.83
C ALA A 138 -5.66 -10.57 16.22
N VAL A 139 -6.90 -10.07 16.14
CA VAL A 139 -7.18 -8.75 15.55
C VAL A 139 -6.60 -7.60 16.38
N ASP A 140 -6.64 -7.68 17.71
CA ASP A 140 -6.00 -6.67 18.57
C ASP A 140 -4.49 -6.62 18.32
N THR A 141 -3.85 -7.79 18.21
CA THR A 141 -2.41 -7.89 17.92
C THR A 141 -2.07 -7.38 16.52
N ILE A 142 -2.91 -7.69 15.52
CA ILE A 142 -2.78 -7.13 14.17
C ILE A 142 -2.84 -5.61 14.22
N CYS A 143 -3.80 -5.04 14.95
CA CYS A 143 -3.96 -3.59 15.02
C CYS A 143 -2.75 -2.90 15.66
N VAL A 144 -2.25 -3.43 16.77
CA VAL A 144 -1.06 -2.89 17.46
C VAL A 144 0.18 -3.00 16.56
N THR A 145 0.40 -4.16 15.94
CA THR A 145 1.56 -4.38 15.06
C THR A 145 1.54 -3.43 13.86
N VAL A 146 0.39 -3.26 13.22
CA VAL A 146 0.24 -2.28 12.12
C VAL A 146 0.50 -0.86 12.62
N GLU A 147 -0.03 -0.49 13.79
CA GLU A 147 0.20 0.85 14.35
C GLU A 147 1.69 1.12 14.60
N ASP A 148 2.41 0.16 15.21
CA ASP A 148 3.84 0.27 15.50
C ASP A 148 4.67 0.47 14.22
N TYR A 149 4.41 -0.34 13.19
CA TYR A 149 5.07 -0.18 11.89
C TYR A 149 4.77 1.18 11.24
N PHE A 150 3.53 1.65 11.31
CA PHE A 150 3.17 2.95 10.73
C PHE A 150 3.78 4.14 11.49
N ASN A 151 4.12 3.97 12.78
CA ASN A 151 4.93 4.92 13.53
C ASN A 151 6.36 4.95 13.01
N ASP A 152 6.97 3.81 12.69
CA ASP A 152 8.29 3.76 12.06
C ASP A 152 8.29 4.36 10.64
N PHE A 153 7.17 4.22 9.92
CA PHE A 153 6.96 4.81 8.60
C PHE A 153 6.55 6.30 8.66
N ALA A 154 6.52 6.93 9.83
CA ALA A 154 5.99 8.28 10.00
C ALA A 154 6.66 9.32 9.09
N ARG A 155 7.94 9.11 8.74
CA ARG A 155 8.75 9.99 7.90
C ARG A 155 8.50 9.86 6.39
N ILE A 156 7.68 8.91 5.95
CA ILE A 156 7.29 8.83 4.53
C ILE A 156 6.45 10.05 4.17
N LYS A 157 6.83 10.75 3.09
CA LYS A 157 6.15 11.95 2.62
C LYS A 157 4.84 11.62 1.88
N LYS A 158 3.95 12.61 1.79
CA LYS A 158 2.79 12.55 0.88
C LYS A 158 3.29 12.70 -0.57
N PRO A 159 2.69 12.00 -1.56
CA PRO A 159 1.48 11.19 -1.49
C PRO A 159 1.70 9.71 -1.13
N CYS A 160 2.95 9.25 -1.02
CA CYS A 160 3.27 7.84 -0.78
C CYS A 160 2.64 7.30 0.50
N LYS A 161 2.76 8.04 1.62
CA LYS A 161 2.16 7.65 2.91
C LYS A 161 0.66 7.37 2.80
N LYS A 162 -0.06 8.22 2.08
CA LYS A 162 -1.51 8.11 1.85
C LYS A 162 -1.85 6.81 1.12
N LYS A 163 -1.24 6.59 -0.06
CA LYS A 163 -1.44 5.37 -0.87
C LYS A 163 -1.10 4.10 -0.09
N MET A 164 -0.02 4.14 0.70
CA MET A 164 0.43 3.02 1.51
C MET A 164 -0.57 2.67 2.63
N THR A 165 -1.18 3.67 3.29
CA THR A 165 -2.24 3.42 4.29
C THR A 165 -3.45 2.71 3.68
N VAL A 166 -3.92 3.17 2.50
CA VAL A 166 -5.06 2.53 1.80
C VAL A 166 -4.72 1.11 1.40
N GLU A 167 -3.54 0.90 0.83
CA GLU A 167 -3.10 -0.43 0.41
C GLU A 167 -2.98 -1.39 1.59
N CYS A 168 -2.45 -0.94 2.73
CA CYS A 168 -2.41 -1.73 3.95
C CYS A 168 -3.81 -2.10 4.43
N HIS A 169 -4.74 -1.13 4.48
CA HIS A 169 -6.14 -1.38 4.85
C HIS A 169 -6.78 -2.43 3.94
N ARG A 170 -6.61 -2.25 2.63
CA ARG A 170 -7.10 -3.21 1.63
C ARG A 170 -6.54 -4.61 1.85
N ARG A 171 -5.22 -4.74 2.05
CA ARG A 171 -4.59 -6.05 2.27
C ARG A 171 -5.10 -6.73 3.54
N VAL A 172 -5.24 -6.00 4.66
CA VAL A 172 -5.77 -6.57 5.91
C VAL A 172 -7.20 -7.08 5.72
N VAL A 173 -8.06 -6.29 5.08
CA VAL A 173 -9.44 -6.71 4.77
C VAL A 173 -9.46 -7.91 3.82
N MET A 174 -8.62 -7.92 2.80
CA MET A 174 -8.51 -9.06 1.88
C MET A 174 -8.07 -10.34 2.59
N GLU A 175 -7.10 -10.28 3.51
CA GLU A 175 -6.69 -11.46 4.29
C GLU A 175 -7.80 -11.94 5.23
N TYR A 176 -8.60 -11.03 5.77
CA TYR A 176 -9.78 -11.37 6.54
C TYR A 176 -10.82 -12.13 5.69
N ILE A 177 -11.14 -11.61 4.50
CA ILE A 177 -12.08 -12.25 3.57
C ILE A 177 -11.52 -13.60 3.09
N LYS A 178 -10.24 -13.68 2.74
CA LYS A 178 -9.58 -14.96 2.39
C LYS A 178 -9.73 -15.96 3.53
N ALA A 179 -9.56 -15.55 4.79
CA ALA A 179 -9.74 -16.43 5.93
C ALA A 179 -11.18 -16.97 6.01
N ILE A 180 -12.20 -16.14 5.73
CA ILE A 180 -13.61 -16.58 5.65
C ILE A 180 -13.73 -17.69 4.60
N MET A 181 -13.27 -17.41 3.38
CA MET A 181 -13.48 -18.30 2.22
C MET A 181 -12.69 -19.60 2.31
N LEU A 182 -11.48 -19.55 2.84
CA LEU A 182 -10.56 -20.70 2.84
C LEU A 182 -10.77 -21.62 4.04
N LYS A 183 -11.11 -21.08 5.21
CA LYS A 183 -11.17 -21.86 6.45
C LYS A 183 -12.54 -22.47 6.73
N ARG A 184 -13.60 -21.95 6.08
CA ARG A 184 -14.95 -22.53 6.07
C ARG A 184 -15.41 -22.99 7.45
N ILE A 185 -15.35 -22.08 8.42
CA ILE A 185 -15.66 -22.39 9.81
C ILE A 185 -17.08 -22.94 9.94
N THR A 186 -17.23 -24.03 10.69
CA THR A 186 -18.55 -24.64 10.95
C THR A 186 -19.05 -24.24 12.32
N PHE A 187 -20.25 -23.65 12.36
CA PHE A 187 -20.96 -23.31 13.58
C PHE A 187 -21.94 -24.42 13.97
N LYS A 188 -22.05 -24.70 15.28
CA LYS A 188 -22.88 -25.76 15.86
C LYS A 188 -24.34 -25.39 15.93
N ASN A 189 -24.66 -24.12 16.13
CA ASN A 189 -26.02 -23.64 16.31
C ASN A 189 -26.15 -22.14 15.95
N ALA A 190 -27.38 -21.65 15.96
CA ALA A 190 -27.69 -20.27 15.61
C ALA A 190 -27.05 -19.24 16.55
N GLU A 191 -26.87 -19.57 17.84
CA GLU A 191 -26.24 -18.66 18.80
C GLU A 191 -24.74 -18.50 18.52
N GLU A 192 -24.04 -19.58 18.25
CA GLU A 192 -22.61 -19.55 17.89
C GLU A 192 -22.39 -18.81 16.55
N ARG A 193 -23.32 -18.95 15.59
CA ARG A 193 -23.31 -18.14 14.36
C ARG A 193 -23.45 -16.64 14.65
N LYS A 194 -24.39 -16.28 15.52
CA LYS A 194 -24.64 -14.89 15.92
C LYS A 194 -23.42 -14.30 16.64
N GLU A 195 -22.80 -15.04 17.56
CA GLU A 195 -21.57 -14.63 18.24
C GLU A 195 -20.42 -14.38 17.25
N GLY A 196 -20.25 -15.28 16.26
CA GLY A 196 -19.28 -15.11 15.18
C GLY A 196 -19.54 -13.86 14.34
N ALA A 197 -20.79 -13.61 13.95
CA ALA A 197 -21.18 -12.41 13.21
C ALA A 197 -20.96 -11.11 14.01
N GLU A 198 -21.33 -11.09 15.29
CA GLU A 198 -21.06 -9.95 16.17
C GLU A 198 -19.57 -9.69 16.33
N ARG A 199 -18.76 -10.76 16.39
CA ARG A 199 -17.31 -10.67 16.43
C ARG A 199 -16.75 -10.05 15.15
N MET A 200 -17.18 -10.51 13.98
CA MET A 200 -16.80 -9.92 12.68
C MET A 200 -17.10 -8.43 12.63
N ASN A 201 -18.28 -8.02 13.10
CA ASN A 201 -18.67 -6.61 13.18
C ASN A 201 -17.80 -5.79 14.14
N ARG A 202 -17.36 -6.36 15.26
CA ARG A 202 -16.42 -5.69 16.19
C ARG A 202 -15.04 -5.52 15.55
N GLU A 203 -14.53 -6.58 14.92
CA GLU A 203 -13.21 -6.59 14.28
C GLU A 203 -13.18 -5.63 13.07
N ALA A 204 -14.24 -5.57 12.26
CA ALA A 204 -14.42 -4.58 11.20
C ALA A 204 -14.35 -3.13 11.73
N LYS A 205 -15.01 -2.86 12.87
CA LYS A 205 -14.94 -1.53 13.52
C LYS A 205 -13.55 -1.21 14.05
N GLN A 206 -12.81 -2.19 14.56
CA GLN A 206 -11.42 -2.00 15.00
C GLN A 206 -10.51 -1.61 13.84
N PHE A 207 -10.57 -2.33 12.71
CA PHE A 207 -9.83 -1.97 11.50
C PHE A 207 -10.21 -0.58 11.00
N ARG A 208 -11.51 -0.27 10.92
CA ARG A 208 -12.01 1.04 10.52
C ARG A 208 -11.44 2.16 11.42
N PHE A 209 -11.44 1.96 12.73
CA PHE A 209 -10.89 2.92 13.69
C PHE A 209 -9.38 3.13 13.49
N LEU A 210 -8.61 2.04 13.39
CA LEU A 210 -7.18 2.08 13.17
C LEU A 210 -6.83 2.83 11.89
N PHE A 211 -7.39 2.41 10.74
CA PHE A 211 -7.04 3.00 9.46
C PHE A 211 -7.54 4.45 9.32
N LYS A 212 -8.67 4.81 9.95
CA LYS A 212 -9.10 6.21 10.07
C LYS A 212 -8.09 7.05 10.86
N LYS A 213 -7.55 6.53 11.95
CA LYS A 213 -6.49 7.17 12.73
C LYS A 213 -5.20 7.32 11.91
N LEU A 214 -4.75 6.26 11.23
CA LEU A 214 -3.54 6.28 10.40
C LEU A 214 -3.68 7.19 9.16
N ALA A 215 -4.90 7.33 8.63
CA ALA A 215 -5.22 8.22 7.52
C ALA A 215 -5.52 9.67 7.96
N ALA A 216 -5.46 9.98 9.26
CA ALA A 216 -5.77 11.33 9.75
C ALA A 216 -4.93 12.40 9.03
N GLY A 217 -5.60 13.45 8.54
CA GLY A 217 -4.96 14.53 7.78
C GLY A 217 -4.59 14.17 6.33
N SER A 218 -4.95 13.00 5.82
CA SER A 218 -4.76 12.62 4.40
C SER A 218 -5.91 13.07 3.50
N GLY A 219 -7.12 13.28 4.04
CA GLY A 219 -8.32 13.67 3.29
C GLY A 219 -8.91 12.54 2.44
N GLU A 220 -8.54 11.28 2.69
CA GLU A 220 -9.08 10.12 2.01
C GLU A 220 -10.19 9.46 2.82
N ASP A 221 -11.24 9.04 2.11
CA ASP A 221 -12.28 8.20 2.67
C ASP A 221 -11.89 6.73 2.45
N THR A 222 -11.45 6.08 3.53
CA THR A 222 -11.20 4.64 3.56
C THR A 222 -12.31 3.91 4.31
N GLU A 223 -13.44 4.57 4.61
CA GLU A 223 -14.42 3.99 5.51
C GLU A 223 -15.04 2.73 4.91
N GLY A 224 -15.32 2.68 3.61
CA GLY A 224 -16.08 1.59 3.00
C GLY A 224 -15.38 0.22 2.86
N LEU A 225 -14.07 0.11 3.09
CA LEU A 225 -13.37 -1.17 2.87
C LEU A 225 -13.82 -2.27 3.83
N CYS A 226 -14.20 -1.93 5.06
CA CYS A 226 -14.67 -2.90 6.04
C CYS A 226 -16.13 -3.34 5.84
N ASP A 227 -16.89 -2.65 4.97
CA ASP A 227 -18.34 -2.88 4.83
C ASP A 227 -18.67 -4.28 4.30
N VAL A 228 -17.76 -4.87 3.53
CA VAL A 228 -17.90 -6.26 3.05
C VAL A 228 -17.84 -7.28 4.19
N ILE A 229 -17.03 -7.03 5.24
CA ILE A 229 -16.96 -7.91 6.41
C ILE A 229 -18.30 -7.86 7.15
N GLU A 230 -18.85 -6.66 7.32
CA GLU A 230 -20.13 -6.44 7.97
C GLU A 230 -21.27 -7.08 7.14
N ALA A 231 -21.26 -6.91 5.81
CA ALA A 231 -22.25 -7.53 4.92
C ALA A 231 -22.21 -9.07 4.96
N ILE A 232 -21.03 -9.70 5.04
CA ILE A 232 -20.93 -11.15 5.22
C ILE A 232 -21.42 -11.56 6.63
N ALA A 233 -21.15 -10.76 7.66
CA ALA A 233 -21.66 -11.02 9.01
C ALA A 233 -23.20 -11.04 9.06
N GLU A 234 -23.89 -10.22 8.24
CA GLU A 234 -25.34 -10.25 8.10
C GLU A 234 -25.87 -11.59 7.56
N VAL A 235 -25.12 -12.23 6.65
CA VAL A 235 -25.44 -13.58 6.16
C VAL A 235 -25.22 -14.61 7.26
N PHE A 236 -24.14 -14.48 8.06
CA PHE A 236 -23.82 -15.43 9.13
C PHE A 236 -24.88 -15.45 10.24
N LYS A 237 -25.40 -14.28 10.64
CA LYS A 237 -26.42 -14.18 11.70
C LYS A 237 -27.80 -14.68 11.29
N LEU A 238 -27.99 -15.07 10.02
CA LEU A 238 -29.29 -15.47 9.53
C LEU A 238 -29.80 -16.74 10.24
N THR A 239 -31.01 -16.64 10.77
CA THR A 239 -31.68 -17.73 11.48
C THR A 239 -32.74 -18.41 10.63
N ASP A 240 -33.42 -17.66 9.76
CA ASP A 240 -34.44 -18.15 8.83
C ASP A 240 -33.83 -18.42 7.44
N PRO A 241 -33.69 -19.70 7.03
CA PRO A 241 -33.15 -20.05 5.72
C PRO A 241 -33.97 -19.51 4.54
N SER A 242 -35.26 -19.19 4.73
CA SER A 242 -36.11 -18.66 3.66
C SER A 242 -35.68 -17.26 3.19
N LEU A 243 -34.98 -16.52 4.04
CA LEU A 243 -34.46 -15.18 3.75
C LEU A 243 -33.05 -15.19 3.16
N LEU A 244 -32.43 -16.36 3.01
CA LEU A 244 -31.04 -16.47 2.54
C LEU A 244 -30.85 -15.86 1.15
N TYR A 245 -31.83 -16.07 0.26
CA TYR A 245 -31.82 -15.47 -1.07
C TYR A 245 -31.79 -13.93 -1.02
N LEU A 246 -32.53 -13.32 -0.09
CA LEU A 246 -32.61 -11.87 0.05
C LEU A 246 -31.28 -11.28 0.55
N GLU A 247 -30.67 -11.91 1.57
CA GLU A 247 -29.39 -11.46 2.11
C GLU A 247 -28.26 -11.63 1.10
N ILE A 248 -28.20 -12.77 0.40
CA ILE A 248 -27.22 -13.00 -0.67
C ILE A 248 -27.43 -11.98 -1.81
N SER A 249 -28.67 -11.72 -2.22
CA SER A 249 -28.96 -10.72 -3.24
C SER A 249 -28.51 -9.31 -2.82
N THR A 250 -28.64 -8.98 -1.53
CA THR A 250 -28.18 -7.70 -0.98
C THR A 250 -26.66 -7.62 -0.95
N LEU A 251 -26.00 -8.70 -0.53
CA LEU A 251 -24.54 -8.83 -0.50
C LEU A 251 -23.95 -8.64 -1.90
N VAL A 252 -24.44 -9.38 -2.91
CA VAL A 252 -23.97 -9.30 -4.30
C VAL A 252 -24.27 -7.94 -4.93
N SER A 253 -25.41 -7.32 -4.59
CA SER A 253 -25.76 -5.97 -5.06
C SER A 253 -24.77 -4.91 -4.56
N LYS A 254 -24.33 -5.01 -3.29
CA LYS A 254 -23.33 -4.09 -2.70
C LYS A 254 -21.89 -4.42 -3.12
N HIS A 255 -21.59 -5.69 -3.37
CA HIS A 255 -20.26 -6.19 -3.70
C HIS A 255 -20.33 -7.09 -4.94
N PRO A 256 -20.36 -6.49 -6.15
CA PRO A 256 -20.61 -7.21 -7.40
C PRO A 256 -19.44 -8.10 -7.86
N ASP A 257 -18.31 -8.06 -7.17
CA ASP A 257 -17.15 -8.93 -7.34
C ASP A 257 -17.29 -10.29 -6.63
N ILE A 258 -18.28 -10.43 -5.74
CA ILE A 258 -18.67 -11.70 -5.14
C ILE A 258 -19.25 -12.63 -6.22
N ARG A 259 -18.85 -13.91 -6.17
CA ARG A 259 -19.17 -14.94 -7.18
C ARG A 259 -19.66 -16.19 -6.45
N ASP A 260 -20.17 -17.15 -7.21
CA ASP A 260 -20.72 -18.40 -6.67
C ASP A 260 -19.75 -19.13 -5.73
N ASP A 261 -18.46 -19.17 -6.07
CA ASP A 261 -17.42 -19.78 -5.22
C ASP A 261 -17.27 -19.07 -3.85
N HIS A 262 -17.48 -17.75 -3.81
CA HIS A 262 -17.45 -16.97 -2.57
C HIS A 262 -18.73 -17.18 -1.73
N ILE A 263 -19.87 -17.42 -2.38
CA ILE A 263 -21.15 -17.69 -1.70
C ILE A 263 -21.17 -19.12 -1.14
N ALA A 264 -20.53 -20.07 -1.84
CA ALA A 264 -20.45 -21.46 -1.45
C ALA A 264 -19.46 -21.75 -0.30
N ALA A 265 -18.48 -20.86 -0.11
CA ALA A 265 -17.44 -20.98 0.91
C ALA A 265 -17.94 -20.55 2.30
#